data_AF-A0A925JGZ5-F1
#
_entry.id   AF-A0A925JGZ5-F1
#
_cell.length_a   1.000
_cell.length_b   1.000
_cell.length_c   1.000
_cell.angle_alpha   90.00
_cell.angle_beta   90.00
_cell.angle_gamma   90.00
#
_symmetry.space_group_name_H-M   'P 1'
#
loop_
_entity.id
_entity.type
_entity.pdbx_description
1 polymer ?
#
loop_
_entity_poly.entity_id
_entity_poly.type
_entity_poly.pdbx_seq_one_letter_code
_entity_poly.pdbx_strand_id
1 'polypeptide(L)'
;MSHSENAEFFKGRGAQINTHNKFLKNRYVADHVEGIDESFLENSATQLFEEHPKKIVSVSSSPDLPFMHSINPYQGCEHGCIY
;
A
#
# COMPACT_ATOMS: atom_id res chain seq x y z
N MET A 1 19.48 0.23 5.94
CA MET A 1 20.03 -0.69 4.92
C MET A 1 19.71 -0.11 3.57
N SER A 2 20.67 -0.07 2.66
CA SER A 2 20.39 0.35 1.29
C SER A 2 19.45 -0.68 0.64
N HIS A 3 18.51 -0.26 -0.19
CA HIS A 3 17.62 -1.20 -0.92
C HIS A 3 18.43 -2.20 -1.78
N SER A 4 19.68 -1.86 -2.14
CA SER A 4 20.61 -2.70 -2.90
C SER A 4 21.06 -3.96 -2.16
N GLU A 5 20.94 -4.00 -0.82
CA GLU A 5 21.52 -5.06 0.03
C GLU A 5 20.47 -6.02 0.57
N ASN A 6 19.18 -5.83 0.23
CA ASN A 6 18.08 -6.61 0.77
C ASN A 6 17.59 -7.66 -0.25
N ALA A 7 17.78 -8.94 0.05
CA ALA A 7 17.41 -10.05 -0.81
C ALA A 7 15.87 -10.20 -0.98
N GLU A 8 15.08 -9.63 -0.07
CA GLU A 8 13.62 -9.66 -0.11
C GLU A 8 13.01 -8.48 -0.88
N PHE A 9 13.84 -7.64 -1.51
CA PHE A 9 13.37 -6.47 -2.26
C PHE A 9 12.85 -6.83 -3.66
N PHE A 10 11.56 -6.62 -3.89
CA PHE A 10 10.89 -6.79 -5.17
C PHE A 10 11.08 -5.57 -6.08
N LYS A 11 11.95 -5.69 -7.09
CA LYS A 11 12.15 -4.62 -8.07
C LYS A 11 10.83 -4.29 -8.80
N GLY A 12 10.48 -3.01 -8.88
CA GLY A 12 9.27 -2.54 -9.57
C GLY A 12 8.00 -2.54 -8.70
N ARG A 13 8.10 -2.95 -7.43
CA ARG A 13 7.07 -2.71 -6.40
C ARG A 13 7.41 -1.42 -5.64
N GLY A 14 6.40 -0.73 -5.11
CA GLY A 14 6.57 0.60 -4.52
C GLY A 14 7.29 0.58 -3.17
N ALA A 15 6.69 1.17 -2.13
CA ALA A 15 7.29 1.14 -0.81
C ALA A 15 7.39 -0.32 -0.35
N GLN A 16 8.57 -0.76 0.07
CA GLN A 16 8.81 -2.10 0.65
C GLN A 16 9.62 -2.00 1.94
N ILE A 17 9.98 -0.78 2.30
CA ILE A 17 10.79 -0.46 3.45
C ILE A 17 10.01 0.52 4.32
N ASN A 18 9.64 0.09 5.52
CA ASN A 18 9.13 0.99 6.53
C ASN A 18 10.31 1.61 7.29
N THR A 19 10.82 2.74 6.78
CA THR A 19 11.97 3.40 7.41
C THR A 19 11.54 4.07 8.71
N HIS A 20 12.13 3.64 9.82
CA HIS A 20 11.86 4.23 11.12
C HIS A 20 12.21 5.72 11.17
N ASN A 21 11.35 6.53 11.79
CA ASN A 21 11.64 7.94 12.01
C ASN A 21 12.67 8.11 13.14
N LYS A 22 13.80 8.76 12.83
CA LYS A 22 14.92 8.97 13.75
C LYS A 22 14.58 9.71 15.06
N PHE A 23 13.48 10.46 15.11
CA PHE A 23 13.05 11.21 16.29
C PHE A 23 12.02 10.47 17.16
N LEU A 24 11.47 9.36 16.66
CA LEU A 24 10.53 8.55 17.43
C LEU A 24 11.29 7.63 18.38
N LYS A 25 10.92 7.68 19.67
CA LYS A 25 11.48 6.80 20.71
C LYS A 25 11.11 5.33 20.51
N ASN A 26 9.88 5.08 20.04
CA ASN A 26 9.32 3.74 19.88
C ASN A 26 9.13 3.44 18.39
N ARG A 27 9.33 2.18 18.00
CA ARG A 27 8.99 1.68 16.66
C ARG A 27 8.12 0.43 16.80
N TYR A 28 7.26 0.20 15.80
CA TYR A 28 6.59 -1.08 15.64
C TYR A 28 7.60 -2.12 15.16
N VAL A 29 7.57 -3.31 15.77
CA VAL A 29 8.36 -4.47 15.37
C VAL A 29 7.45 -5.68 15.38
N ALA A 30 7.70 -6.63 14.48
CA ALA A 30 7.14 -7.96 14.62
C ALA A 30 7.92 -8.67 15.74
N ASP A 31 7.28 -8.88 16.88
CA ASP A 31 7.90 -9.51 18.07
C ASP A 31 7.78 -11.04 18.05
N HIS A 32 6.76 -11.56 17.35
CA HIS A 32 6.48 -12.99 17.21
C HIS A 32 6.42 -13.37 15.73
N VAL A 33 7.44 -14.08 15.24
CA VAL A 33 7.52 -14.52 13.84
C VAL A 33 6.52 -15.65 13.55
N GLU A 34 6.16 -16.39 14.58
CA GLU A 34 5.17 -17.48 14.58
C GLU A 34 3.71 -17.01 14.64
N GLY A 35 3.46 -15.69 14.59
CA GLY A 35 2.11 -15.15 14.51
C GLY A 35 1.36 -15.68 13.29
N ILE A 36 0.03 -15.81 13.40
CA ILE A 36 -0.86 -16.22 12.30
C ILE A 36 -1.12 -15.05 11.32
N ASP A 37 -0.25 -14.05 11.34
CA ASP A 37 -0.37 -12.91 10.44
C ASP A 37 0.07 -13.37 9.05
N GLU A 38 -0.72 -13.05 8.04
CA GLU A 38 -0.36 -13.33 6.65
C GLU A 38 0.96 -12.63 6.32
N SER A 39 1.81 -13.29 5.55
CA SER A 39 3.04 -12.68 5.05
C SER A 39 2.67 -11.44 4.24
N PHE A 40 3.01 -10.26 4.77
CA PHE A 40 2.67 -8.96 4.18
C PHE A 40 3.22 -8.73 2.75
N LEU A 41 4.16 -9.55 2.29
CA LEU A 41 4.93 -9.32 1.07
C LEU A 41 4.91 -10.56 0.18
N GLU A 42 3.93 -10.65 -0.72
CA GLU A 42 3.94 -11.57 -1.84
C GLU A 42 4.30 -10.86 -3.15
N ASN A 43 5.25 -11.41 -3.92
CA ASN A 43 5.59 -10.91 -5.25
C ASN A 43 4.63 -11.46 -6.31
N SER A 44 3.34 -11.19 -6.15
CA SER A 44 2.33 -11.58 -7.13
C SER A 44 2.56 -10.86 -8.46
N ALA A 45 2.21 -11.51 -9.57
CA ALA A 45 2.31 -10.90 -10.89
C ALA A 45 1.29 -9.76 -11.03
N THR A 46 1.68 -8.64 -11.68
CA THR A 46 0.76 -7.53 -11.95
C THR A 46 -0.39 -8.03 -12.83
N GLN A 47 -1.62 -7.79 -12.41
CA GLN A 47 -2.82 -8.10 -13.19
C GLN A 47 -3.39 -6.81 -13.76
N LEU A 48 -3.80 -6.86 -15.03
CA LEU A 48 -4.49 -5.77 -15.70
C LEU A 48 -5.97 -6.11 -15.76
N PHE A 49 -6.81 -5.19 -15.29
CA PHE A 49 -8.26 -5.30 -15.38
C PHE A 49 -8.76 -4.17 -16.28
N GLU A 50 -9.49 -4.54 -17.32
CA GLU A 50 -10.21 -3.57 -18.15
C GLU A 50 -11.55 -3.25 -17.49
N GLU A 51 -11.81 -1.96 -17.28
CA GLU A 51 -13.05 -1.51 -16.66
C GLU A 51 -13.86 -0.58 -17.56
N HIS A 52 -15.19 -0.65 -17.38
CA HIS A 52 -16.16 0.20 -18.07
C HIS A 52 -16.99 1.00 -17.06
N PRO A 53 -16.40 2.06 -16.46
CA PRO A 53 -17.07 2.83 -15.42
C PRO A 53 -18.28 3.58 -15.96
N LYS A 54 -19.37 3.59 -15.19
CA LYS A 54 -20.60 4.33 -15.54
C LYS A 54 -20.52 5.82 -15.19
N LYS A 55 -19.67 6.20 -14.23
CA LYS A 55 -19.50 7.57 -13.72
C LYS A 55 -18.03 7.81 -13.34
N ILE A 56 -17.54 9.02 -13.61
CA ILE A 56 -16.16 9.44 -13.26
C ILE A 56 -16.05 9.98 -11.82
N VAL A 57 -17.15 10.49 -11.27
CA VAL A 57 -17.18 11.09 -9.92
C VAL A 57 -17.75 10.09 -8.92
N SER A 58 -16.98 9.82 -7.87
CA SER A 58 -17.40 9.08 -6.69
C SER A 58 -18.01 10.04 -5.68
N VAL A 59 -19.15 9.64 -5.10
CA VAL A 59 -19.86 10.44 -4.09
C VAL A 59 -19.87 9.68 -2.77
N SER A 60 -19.33 10.30 -1.72
CA SER A 60 -19.37 9.78 -0.35
C SER A 60 -20.47 10.48 0.45
N SER A 61 -21.15 9.75 1.33
CA SER A 61 -22.17 10.28 2.24
C SER A 61 -21.69 10.34 3.71
N SER A 62 -20.39 10.20 3.94
CA SER A 62 -19.83 10.17 5.29
C SER A 62 -19.99 11.53 5.99
N PRO A 63 -20.47 11.56 7.26
CA PRO A 63 -20.54 12.80 8.04
C PRO A 63 -19.15 13.32 8.43
N ASP A 64 -18.12 12.48 8.36
CA ASP A 64 -16.76 12.79 8.79
C ASP A 64 -15.92 13.45 7.68
N LEU A 65 -16.41 13.45 6.44
CA LEU A 65 -15.69 14.00 5.30
C LEU A 65 -16.15 15.42 4.99
N PRO A 66 -15.24 16.41 4.95
CA PRO A 66 -15.59 17.78 4.58
C PRO A 66 -15.95 17.93 3.09
N PHE A 67 -15.52 16.97 2.25
CA PHE A 67 -15.81 16.95 0.81
C PHE A 67 -16.44 15.62 0.42
N MET A 68 -17.50 15.70 -0.38
CA MET A 68 -18.32 14.53 -0.74
C MET A 68 -18.00 13.96 -2.12
N HIS A 69 -17.18 14.63 -2.92
CA HIS A 69 -16.90 14.23 -4.29
C HIS A 69 -15.42 13.96 -4.50
N SER A 70 -15.09 12.83 -5.10
CA SER A 70 -13.73 12.46 -5.48
C SER A 70 -13.68 11.89 -6.89
N ILE A 71 -12.50 11.93 -7.50
CA ILE A 71 -12.23 11.35 -8.82
C ILE A 71 -11.03 10.44 -8.67
N ASN A 72 -11.14 9.22 -9.20
CA ASN A 72 -9.99 8.34 -9.37
C ASN A 72 -9.78 8.07 -10.87
N PRO A 73 -8.82 8.75 -11.53
CA PRO A 73 -8.57 8.59 -12.96
C PRO A 73 -8.08 7.18 -13.33
N TYR A 74 -7.47 6.49 -12.37
CA TYR A 74 -6.88 5.17 -12.57
C TYR A 74 -7.39 4.22 -11.49
N GLN A 75 -8.28 3.31 -11.87
CA GLN A 75 -8.77 2.28 -10.97
C GLN A 75 -7.72 1.18 -10.83
N GLY A 76 -6.71 1.43 -10.00
CA GLY A 76 -5.61 0.51 -9.72
C GLY A 76 -4.35 1.24 -9.28
N CYS A 77 -3.49 0.53 -8.55
CA CYS A 77 -2.17 1.02 -8.16
C CYS A 77 -1.16 -0.11 -8.31
N GLU A 78 -0.19 0.04 -9.22
CA GLU A 78 0.93 -0.91 -9.37
C GLU A 78 1.96 -0.78 -8.23
N HIS A 79 1.93 0.36 -7.52
CA HIS A 79 2.90 0.71 -6.50
C HIS A 79 2.63 0.04 -5.15
N GLY A 80 1.52 -0.69 -5.00
CA GLY A 80 1.22 -1.56 -3.86
C GLY A 80 1.65 -0.97 -2.51
N CYS A 81 0.96 0.06 -2.03
CA CYS A 81 1.34 0.67 -0.77
C CYS A 81 1.25 -0.36 0.37
N ILE A 82 2.20 -0.26 1.30
CA ILE A 82 2.46 -1.20 2.42
C ILE A 82 1.43 -1.16 3.56
N TYR A 83 0.20 -0.73 3.31
CA TYR A 83 -0.74 -0.33 4.36
C TYR A 83 -0.86 -1.37 5.50
#